data_AF-A0AAW0XAI4-F1
#
_entry.id   AF-A0AAW0XAI4-F1
#
_cell.length_a   1.000
_cell.length_b   1.000
_cell.length_c   1.000
_cell.angle_alpha   90.00
_cell.angle_beta   90.00
_cell.angle_gamma   90.00
#
_symmetry.space_group_name_H-M   'P 1'
#
loop_
_entity.id
_entity.type
_entity.pdbx_description
1 polymer ?
#
loop_
_entity_poly.entity_id
_entity_poly.type
_entity_poly.pdbx_seq_one_letter_code
_entity_poly.pdbx_strand_id
1 'polypeptide(L)'
;MWAWWVLVAVPLWVPAATMDFSSERSCNRSRRVLTGSWGIITDGPEKYPEASHCQWLIRASSPEQYITLNVTIIETECSYDHLYVYDGETYNAPMLGVFSGKTKPPQVTASSGAMLILLYSDTNYALDGFVAEYSITDCPLNCSSHGLCENYKCICDELYTGDGCQRQHCPENCGMAHNRGHCYKPLPTLWEIKPAPYCLCNEGYFGDGCSLSAYDSEGGTWHWLWRGGPPLNDRTSHASVYLPHLDRLYVYGGYNLNNILGDLLIYDFGTSVWVNVSDPASQSHLSRRLNSQRTARLKGITEYQVMNSSLLRNLTFSVNSNNTVSVKRKSLAGEAPRTRRMIRPSEEISSIPANHNTRAVNPGPRYGHVMEKYDQHFVLFGGRLISGNDK
;
A
#
# COMPACT_ATOMS: atom_id res chain seq x y z
N MET A 1 -7.88 -3.07 -81.71
CA MET A 1 -8.21 -1.78 -81.08
C MET A 1 -8.36 -2.03 -79.59
N TRP A 2 -7.40 -1.61 -78.78
CA TRP A 2 -7.42 -1.78 -77.31
C TRP A 2 -7.69 -0.42 -76.68
N ALA A 3 -8.81 -0.29 -75.96
CA ALA A 3 -9.20 0.93 -75.27
C ALA A 3 -8.58 0.95 -73.86
N TRP A 4 -7.84 2.02 -73.55
CA TRP A 4 -7.36 2.32 -72.21
C TRP A 4 -8.39 3.21 -71.49
N TRP A 5 -8.83 2.81 -70.31
CA TRP A 5 -9.59 3.66 -69.40
C TRP A 5 -8.62 4.42 -68.49
N VAL A 6 -8.59 5.74 -68.60
CA VAL A 6 -7.88 6.61 -67.66
C VAL A 6 -8.80 6.84 -66.46
N LEU A 7 -8.43 6.33 -65.29
CA LEU A 7 -9.07 6.66 -64.02
C LEU A 7 -8.56 8.04 -63.57
N VAL A 8 -9.44 9.03 -63.54
CA VAL A 8 -9.16 10.35 -62.97
C VAL A 8 -9.39 10.26 -61.46
N ALA A 9 -8.31 10.35 -60.68
CA ALA A 9 -8.40 10.49 -59.23
C ALA A 9 -8.79 11.94 -58.87
N VAL A 10 -9.99 12.12 -58.32
CA VAL A 10 -10.43 13.39 -57.74
C VAL A 10 -9.89 13.45 -56.31
N PRO A 11 -9.09 14.45 -55.93
CA PRO A 11 -8.62 14.57 -54.56
C PRO A 11 -9.80 14.99 -53.67
N LEU A 12 -10.24 14.08 -52.80
CA LEU A 12 -11.17 14.41 -51.72
C LEU A 12 -10.43 15.27 -50.70
N TRP A 13 -10.80 16.55 -50.66
CA TRP A 13 -10.34 17.48 -49.64
C TRP A 13 -10.95 17.07 -48.30
N VAL A 14 -10.17 16.40 -47.46
CA VAL A 14 -10.55 16.15 -46.07
C VAL A 14 -10.29 17.45 -45.32
N PRO A 15 -11.32 18.15 -44.78
CA PRO A 15 -11.07 19.29 -43.94
C PRO A 15 -10.30 18.79 -42.72
N ALA A 16 -9.12 19.34 -42.49
CA ALA A 16 -8.41 19.17 -41.22
C ALA A 16 -9.37 19.64 -40.12
N ALA A 17 -9.72 18.74 -39.22
CA ALA A 17 -10.41 19.11 -37.99
C ALA A 17 -9.48 20.06 -37.23
N THR A 18 -9.73 21.36 -37.33
CA THR A 18 -9.16 22.34 -36.41
C THR A 18 -9.72 21.98 -35.04
N MET A 19 -8.90 21.40 -34.17
CA MET A 19 -9.23 21.33 -32.76
C MET A 19 -9.34 22.77 -32.26
N ASP A 20 -10.57 23.19 -32.03
CA ASP A 20 -10.88 24.50 -31.50
C ASP A 20 -10.45 24.54 -30.03
N PHE A 21 -9.24 25.06 -29.80
CA PHE A 21 -8.66 25.27 -28.47
C PHE A 21 -9.16 26.58 -27.82
N SER A 22 -10.22 27.22 -28.35
CA SER A 22 -10.57 28.60 -28.01
C SER A 22 -11.65 28.81 -26.93
N SER A 23 -11.99 27.82 -26.10
CA SER A 23 -12.75 28.12 -24.86
C SER A 23 -12.59 27.08 -23.74
N GLU A 24 -11.38 26.85 -23.24
CA GLU A 24 -11.27 26.26 -21.90
C GLU A 24 -11.79 27.27 -20.86
N ARG A 25 -13.10 27.24 -20.62
CA ARG A 25 -13.75 27.96 -19.52
C ARG A 25 -13.04 27.57 -18.23
N SER A 26 -12.55 28.55 -17.48
CA SER A 26 -12.05 28.36 -16.11
C SER A 26 -12.92 27.36 -15.34
N CYS A 27 -12.28 26.41 -14.66
CA CYS A 27 -12.99 25.35 -13.95
C CYS A 27 -13.68 25.83 -12.65
N ASN A 28 -13.59 27.14 -12.33
CA ASN A 28 -14.00 27.75 -11.08
C ASN A 28 -15.40 27.31 -10.60
N ARG A 29 -15.44 26.56 -9.49
CA ARG A 29 -16.66 26.02 -8.85
C ARG A 29 -17.61 25.32 -9.84
N SER A 30 -17.05 24.64 -10.83
CA SER A 30 -17.79 23.95 -11.88
C SER A 30 -17.54 22.44 -11.82
N ARG A 31 -18.46 21.69 -12.42
CA ARG A 31 -18.32 20.25 -12.63
C ARG A 31 -18.42 19.95 -14.13
N ARG A 32 -17.42 19.26 -14.68
CA ARG A 32 -17.43 18.70 -16.03
C ARG A 32 -17.71 17.20 -15.97
N VAL A 33 -18.53 16.69 -16.88
CA VAL A 33 -18.81 15.25 -17.00
C VAL A 33 -18.16 14.74 -18.29
N LEU A 34 -17.38 13.67 -18.17
CA LEU A 34 -16.58 13.10 -19.24
C LEU A 34 -17.03 11.65 -19.47
N THR A 35 -17.35 11.31 -20.70
CA THR A 35 -17.84 9.97 -21.10
C THR A 35 -17.03 9.34 -22.22
N GLY A 36 -16.04 10.06 -22.76
CA GLY A 36 -15.11 9.51 -23.76
C GLY A 36 -14.25 8.41 -23.13
N SER A 37 -13.90 7.38 -23.90
CA SER A 37 -13.03 6.28 -23.43
C SER A 37 -11.60 6.71 -23.13
N TRP A 38 -11.22 7.92 -23.52
CA TRP A 38 -9.94 8.54 -23.23
C TRP A 38 -10.08 10.06 -23.29
N GLY A 39 -9.25 10.77 -22.53
CA GLY A 39 -9.14 12.23 -22.64
C GLY A 39 -8.10 12.85 -21.72
N ILE A 40 -7.91 14.15 -21.88
CA ILE A 40 -7.04 14.98 -21.04
C ILE A 40 -7.91 15.86 -20.14
N ILE A 41 -7.50 15.99 -18.89
CA ILE A 41 -8.10 16.84 -17.87
C ILE A 41 -7.06 17.87 -17.45
N THR A 42 -7.46 19.13 -17.44
CA THR A 42 -6.67 20.27 -16.96
C THR A 42 -7.61 21.30 -16.31
N ASP A 43 -7.08 22.04 -15.33
CA ASP A 43 -7.72 23.23 -14.75
C ASP A 43 -7.70 24.45 -15.69
N GLY A 44 -6.86 24.42 -16.73
CA GLY A 44 -6.80 25.39 -17.81
C GLY A 44 -5.37 25.77 -18.19
N PRO A 45 -5.20 26.77 -19.09
CA PRO A 45 -3.87 27.27 -19.49
C PRO A 45 -3.27 28.27 -18.50
N GLU A 46 -4.10 28.83 -17.62
CA GLU A 46 -3.67 29.73 -16.55
C GLU A 46 -3.57 28.96 -15.23
N LYS A 47 -3.11 29.63 -14.18
CA LYS A 47 -3.13 29.10 -12.81
C LYS A 47 -4.54 28.72 -12.39
N TYR A 48 -4.67 27.69 -11.56
CA TYR A 48 -5.98 27.29 -11.04
C TYR A 48 -6.65 28.43 -10.25
N PRO A 49 -7.99 28.52 -10.24
CA PRO A 49 -8.69 29.57 -9.50
C PRO A 49 -8.51 29.39 -7.98
N GLU A 50 -8.27 30.49 -7.26
CA GLU A 50 -8.30 30.54 -5.80
C GLU A 50 -9.74 30.39 -5.25
N ALA A 51 -9.87 29.89 -4.03
CA ALA A 51 -11.12 29.66 -3.30
C ALA A 51 -12.15 28.88 -4.14
N SER A 52 -11.70 27.80 -4.78
CA SER A 52 -12.44 27.04 -5.77
C SER A 52 -12.51 25.55 -5.46
N HIS A 53 -13.44 24.88 -6.14
CA HIS A 53 -13.62 23.44 -6.15
C HIS A 53 -13.94 23.00 -7.57
N CYS A 54 -12.90 22.77 -8.37
CA CYS A 54 -13.03 22.30 -9.74
C CYS A 54 -13.25 20.79 -9.76
N GLN A 55 -14.29 20.32 -10.46
CA GLN A 55 -14.65 18.91 -10.48
C GLN A 55 -14.69 18.33 -11.88
N TRP A 56 -14.20 17.10 -12.01
CA TRP A 56 -14.36 16.27 -13.20
C TRP A 56 -14.92 14.92 -12.80
N LEU A 57 -16.06 14.56 -13.39
CA LEU A 57 -16.68 13.26 -13.21
C LEU A 57 -16.51 12.45 -14.50
N ILE A 58 -15.66 11.43 -14.46
CA ILE A 58 -15.53 10.47 -15.55
C ILE A 58 -16.55 9.36 -15.32
N ARG A 59 -17.35 9.05 -16.35
CA ARG A 59 -18.34 7.98 -16.35
C ARG A 59 -18.05 6.99 -17.47
N ALA A 60 -17.82 5.74 -17.09
CA ALA A 60 -17.75 4.64 -18.01
C ALA A 60 -19.14 4.27 -18.55
N SER A 61 -19.15 3.48 -19.63
CA SER A 61 -20.39 3.00 -20.24
C SER A 61 -21.03 1.86 -19.45
N SER A 62 -20.25 1.13 -18.66
CA SER A 62 -20.70 0.09 -17.74
C SER A 62 -20.02 0.25 -16.37
N PRO A 63 -20.72 -0.10 -15.27
CA PRO A 63 -20.17 -0.02 -13.91
C PRO A 63 -19.04 -1.03 -13.65
N GLU A 64 -18.86 -2.04 -14.50
CA GLU A 64 -17.79 -3.03 -14.40
C GLU A 64 -16.47 -2.58 -15.06
N GLN A 65 -16.49 -1.49 -15.83
CA GLN A 65 -15.30 -0.94 -16.46
C GLN A 65 -14.42 -0.18 -15.46
N TYR A 66 -13.14 -0.08 -15.79
CA TYR A 66 -12.13 0.58 -14.99
C TYR A 66 -11.77 1.92 -15.59
N ILE A 67 -11.51 2.90 -14.74
CA ILE A 67 -11.03 4.22 -15.14
C ILE A 67 -9.64 4.40 -14.56
N THR A 68 -8.66 4.64 -15.41
CA THR A 68 -7.27 4.86 -15.00
C THR A 68 -6.93 6.33 -15.19
N LEU A 69 -6.32 6.94 -14.17
CA LEU A 69 -5.87 8.33 -14.19
C LEU A 69 -4.36 8.40 -14.00
N ASN A 70 -3.67 9.02 -14.96
CA ASN A 70 -2.25 9.29 -14.95
C ASN A 70 -2.03 10.81 -14.92
N VAL A 71 -1.72 11.34 -13.74
CA VAL A 71 -1.36 12.76 -13.57
C VAL A 71 0.05 12.96 -14.09
N THR A 72 0.21 13.73 -15.17
CA THR A 72 1.50 13.96 -15.83
C THR A 72 2.23 15.16 -15.25
N ILE A 73 1.48 16.20 -14.88
CA ILE A 73 1.98 17.43 -14.25
C ILE A 73 1.10 17.73 -13.04
N ILE A 74 1.72 18.08 -11.92
CA ILE A 74 1.03 18.66 -10.78
C ILE A 74 1.92 19.75 -10.19
N GLU A 75 1.31 20.88 -9.86
CA GLU A 75 1.92 22.01 -9.21
C GLU A 75 0.82 22.73 -8.42
N THR A 76 0.62 22.33 -7.17
CA THR A 76 -0.32 22.96 -6.22
C THR A 76 0.40 23.45 -4.98
N GLU A 77 -0.22 24.36 -4.22
CA GLU A 77 0.31 24.75 -2.91
C GLU A 77 0.32 23.53 -1.96
N CYS A 78 1.52 23.12 -1.53
CA CYS A 78 1.70 21.99 -0.62
C CYS A 78 0.89 22.18 0.67
N SER A 79 0.18 21.14 1.09
CA SER A 79 -0.62 21.09 2.34
C SER A 79 -1.92 21.89 2.36
N TYR A 80 -2.11 22.85 1.45
CA TYR A 80 -3.32 23.69 1.40
C TYR A 80 -4.23 23.30 0.24
N ASP A 81 -3.64 23.07 -0.93
CA ASP A 81 -4.36 22.79 -2.16
C ASP A 81 -4.15 21.34 -2.60
N HIS A 82 -5.27 20.65 -2.82
CA HIS A 82 -5.27 19.19 -2.96
C HIS A 82 -6.07 18.75 -4.18
N LEU A 83 -5.50 17.79 -4.90
CA LEU A 83 -6.18 16.98 -5.90
C LEU A 83 -6.68 15.69 -5.24
N TYR A 84 -7.98 15.60 -5.01
CA TYR A 84 -8.66 14.41 -4.50
C TYR A 84 -9.17 13.55 -5.65
N VAL A 85 -8.99 12.24 -5.54
CA VAL A 85 -9.49 11.26 -6.51
C VAL A 85 -10.31 10.19 -5.80
N TYR A 86 -11.52 9.93 -6.29
CA TYR A 86 -12.48 9.00 -5.70
C TYR A 86 -12.91 7.92 -6.70
N ASP A 87 -13.10 6.70 -6.22
CA ASP A 87 -13.66 5.54 -6.95
C ASP A 87 -15.19 5.58 -6.89
N GLY A 88 -15.79 6.53 -7.60
CA GLY A 88 -17.24 6.68 -7.71
C GLY A 88 -17.66 8.11 -8.07
N GLU A 89 -18.96 8.38 -8.00
CA GLU A 89 -19.54 9.64 -8.48
C GLU A 89 -19.61 10.78 -7.45
N THR A 90 -19.35 10.46 -6.18
CA THR A 90 -19.61 11.34 -5.03
C THR A 90 -18.43 11.35 -4.06
N TYR A 91 -18.38 12.35 -3.17
CA TYR A 91 -17.36 12.47 -2.13
C TYR A 91 -17.44 11.39 -1.03
N ASN A 92 -18.54 10.63 -0.99
CA ASN A 92 -18.70 9.50 -0.07
C ASN A 92 -18.13 8.19 -0.65
N ALA A 93 -17.69 8.21 -1.92
CA ALA A 93 -17.07 7.07 -2.55
C ALA A 93 -15.66 6.82 -1.98
N PRO A 94 -15.12 5.59 -2.10
CA PRO A 94 -13.77 5.29 -1.65
C PRO A 94 -12.74 6.26 -2.26
N MET A 95 -11.88 6.83 -1.43
CA MET A 95 -10.81 7.71 -1.87
C MET A 95 -9.63 6.89 -2.38
N LEU A 96 -9.18 7.19 -3.60
CA LEU A 96 -8.03 6.55 -4.24
C LEU A 96 -6.73 7.31 -3.98
N GLY A 97 -6.79 8.62 -3.82
CA GLY A 97 -5.60 9.44 -3.62
C GLY A 97 -5.90 10.87 -3.20
N VAL A 98 -4.92 11.46 -2.51
CA VAL A 98 -4.83 12.89 -2.20
C VAL A 98 -3.44 13.35 -2.58
N PHE A 99 -3.35 14.30 -3.49
CA PHE A 99 -2.07 14.76 -4.03
C PHE A 99 -1.94 16.27 -3.88
N SER A 100 -0.72 16.73 -3.56
CA SER A 100 -0.38 18.15 -3.50
C SER A 100 1.09 18.38 -3.84
N GLY A 101 1.46 19.62 -4.12
CA GLY A 101 2.84 20.01 -4.41
C GLY A 101 3.24 19.74 -5.86
N LYS A 102 4.53 19.42 -6.07
CA LYS A 102 5.15 19.25 -7.39
C LYS A 102 5.56 17.81 -7.73
N THR A 103 5.29 16.87 -6.82
CA THR A 103 5.71 15.48 -6.99
C THR A 103 4.68 14.75 -7.84
N LYS A 104 5.10 14.21 -8.98
CA LYS A 104 4.24 13.41 -9.85
C LYS A 104 3.58 12.27 -9.03
N PRO A 105 2.24 12.21 -8.98
CA PRO A 105 1.53 11.15 -8.27
C PRO A 105 1.72 9.77 -8.91
N PRO A 106 1.56 8.68 -8.14
CA PRO A 106 1.35 7.36 -8.72
C PRO A 106 0.03 7.33 -9.51
N GLN A 107 -0.02 6.46 -10.51
CA GLN A 107 -1.23 6.20 -11.27
C GLN A 107 -2.30 5.55 -10.38
N VAL A 108 -3.55 5.96 -10.56
CA VAL A 108 -4.70 5.42 -9.80
C VAL A 108 -5.75 4.84 -10.73
N THR A 109 -6.43 3.80 -10.28
CA THR A 109 -7.47 3.10 -11.05
C THR A 109 -8.74 2.96 -10.20
N ALA A 110 -9.86 3.46 -10.72
CA ALA A 110 -11.19 3.25 -10.18
C ALA A 110 -11.80 1.99 -10.78
N SER A 111 -12.56 1.24 -9.97
CA SER A 111 -13.23 -0.01 -10.37
C SER A 111 -14.76 0.05 -10.33
N SER A 112 -15.33 1.19 -9.93
CA SER A 112 -16.79 1.41 -9.86
C SER A 112 -17.44 1.84 -11.19
N GLY A 113 -16.68 1.93 -12.28
CA GLY A 113 -17.12 2.55 -13.53
C GLY A 113 -17.33 4.07 -13.46
N ALA A 114 -16.98 4.70 -12.34
CA ALA A 114 -16.98 6.16 -12.21
C ALA A 114 -15.75 6.65 -11.45
N MET A 115 -15.27 7.85 -11.78
CA MET A 115 -14.18 8.49 -11.07
C MET A 115 -14.48 9.98 -10.90
N LEU A 116 -14.51 10.44 -9.65
CA LEU A 116 -14.62 11.85 -9.32
C LEU A 116 -13.24 12.40 -8.96
N ILE A 117 -12.86 13.47 -9.66
CA ILE A 117 -11.64 14.22 -9.41
C ILE A 117 -12.05 15.61 -8.92
N LEU A 118 -11.46 16.05 -7.81
CA LEU A 118 -11.70 17.36 -7.22
C LEU A 118 -10.36 18.06 -7.00
N LEU A 119 -10.13 19.18 -7.67
CA LEU A 119 -9.12 20.15 -7.27
C LEU A 119 -9.76 21.14 -6.30
N TYR A 120 -9.32 21.10 -5.04
CA TYR A 120 -9.69 22.05 -4.01
C TYR A 120 -8.57 23.06 -3.83
N SER A 121 -8.91 24.35 -3.85
CA SER A 121 -7.99 25.44 -3.57
C SER A 121 -8.47 26.33 -2.42
N ASP A 122 -7.52 26.75 -1.59
CA ASP A 122 -7.73 27.71 -0.52
C ASP A 122 -7.76 29.15 -1.07
N THR A 123 -7.79 30.16 -0.18
CA THR A 123 -7.96 31.56 -0.60
C THR A 123 -6.74 32.22 -1.25
N ASN A 124 -5.55 31.62 -1.26
CA ASN A 124 -4.33 32.26 -1.78
C ASN A 124 -3.43 31.27 -2.55
N TYR A 125 -2.38 31.80 -3.18
CA TYR A 125 -1.26 31.05 -3.76
C TYR A 125 -1.61 30.00 -4.82
N ALA A 126 -2.44 30.38 -5.78
CA ALA A 126 -2.61 29.59 -6.99
C ALA A 126 -1.28 29.41 -7.77
N LEU A 127 -0.98 28.16 -8.11
CA LEU A 127 0.13 27.76 -8.97
C LEU A 127 -0.39 27.18 -10.30
N ASP A 128 0.47 26.47 -11.05
CA ASP A 128 0.21 26.05 -12.43
C ASP A 128 -0.76 24.86 -12.56
N GLY A 129 -1.24 24.29 -11.45
CA GLY A 129 -2.36 23.34 -11.45
C GLY A 129 -1.94 21.93 -11.81
N PHE A 130 -2.72 21.23 -12.63
CA PHE A 130 -2.43 19.86 -13.01
C PHE A 130 -2.86 19.54 -14.44
N VAL A 131 -2.14 18.59 -15.02
CA VAL A 131 -2.53 17.93 -16.27
C VAL A 131 -2.60 16.44 -16.00
N ALA A 132 -3.71 15.82 -16.39
CA ALA A 132 -3.90 14.39 -16.25
C ALA A 132 -4.50 13.79 -17.52
N GLU A 133 -4.11 12.56 -17.79
CA GLU A 133 -4.68 11.73 -18.85
C GLU A 133 -5.54 10.65 -18.18
N TYR A 134 -6.72 10.39 -18.74
CA TYR A 134 -7.56 9.30 -18.29
C TYR A 134 -7.90 8.34 -19.43
N SER A 135 -8.11 7.08 -19.08
CA SER A 135 -8.61 6.05 -19.99
C SER A 135 -9.63 5.15 -19.31
N ILE A 136 -10.58 4.64 -20.10
CA ILE A 136 -11.62 3.71 -19.69
C ILE A 136 -11.37 2.39 -20.41
N THR A 137 -11.25 1.31 -19.63
CA THR A 137 -10.94 -0.02 -20.14
C THR A 137 -11.81 -1.07 -19.46
N ASP A 138 -12.08 -2.17 -20.15
CA ASP A 138 -12.86 -3.27 -19.56
C ASP A 138 -12.10 -3.97 -18.42
N CYS A 139 -10.78 -3.94 -18.44
CA CYS A 139 -9.94 -4.52 -17.39
C CYS A 139 -8.95 -3.51 -16.81
N PRO A 140 -8.50 -3.67 -15.56
CA PRO A 140 -7.58 -2.75 -14.92
C PRO A 140 -6.25 -2.72 -15.67
N LEU A 141 -5.76 -1.51 -15.97
CA LEU A 141 -4.51 -1.27 -16.69
C LEU A 141 -4.42 -2.01 -18.05
N ASN A 142 -5.55 -2.41 -18.64
CA ASN A 142 -5.60 -3.29 -19.81
C ASN A 142 -4.72 -4.56 -19.64
N CYS A 143 -4.70 -5.10 -18.42
CA CYS A 143 -3.86 -6.24 -18.03
C CYS A 143 -2.36 -6.04 -18.27
N SER A 144 -1.89 -4.79 -18.36
CA SER A 144 -0.49 -4.40 -18.57
C SER A 144 0.20 -5.13 -19.73
N SER A 145 -0.56 -5.62 -20.72
CA SER A 145 -0.05 -6.51 -21.78
C SER A 145 0.62 -7.81 -21.30
N HIS A 146 0.27 -8.26 -20.08
CA HIS A 146 0.80 -9.44 -19.40
C HIS A 146 -0.31 -10.39 -18.95
N GLY A 147 -1.39 -10.44 -19.72
CA GLY A 147 -2.54 -11.28 -19.43
C GLY A 147 -3.69 -11.04 -20.41
N LEU A 148 -4.77 -11.76 -20.18
CA LEU A 148 -6.01 -11.69 -20.96
C LEU A 148 -7.12 -11.06 -20.12
N CYS A 149 -7.91 -10.20 -20.75
CA CYS A 149 -9.10 -9.61 -20.13
C CYS A 149 -10.30 -10.53 -20.35
N GLU A 150 -10.84 -11.09 -19.28
CA GLU A 150 -12.06 -11.92 -19.31
C GLU A 150 -13.04 -11.43 -18.25
N ASN A 151 -14.26 -11.07 -18.66
CA ASN A 151 -15.33 -10.61 -17.76
C ASN A 151 -14.88 -9.53 -16.76
N TYR A 152 -14.25 -8.46 -17.26
CA TYR A 152 -13.74 -7.35 -16.45
C TYR A 152 -12.65 -7.72 -15.42
N LYS A 153 -11.99 -8.86 -15.62
CA LYS A 153 -10.89 -9.33 -14.76
C LYS A 153 -9.69 -9.74 -15.60
N CYS A 154 -8.49 -9.38 -15.13
CA CYS A 154 -7.27 -9.87 -15.75
C CYS A 154 -6.91 -11.27 -15.29
N ILE A 155 -6.67 -12.14 -16.26
CA ILE A 155 -6.03 -13.44 -16.08
C ILE A 155 -4.58 -13.26 -16.47
N CYS A 156 -3.70 -13.20 -15.48
CA CYS A 156 -2.29 -12.92 -15.70
C CYS A 156 -1.54 -14.12 -16.28
N ASP A 157 -0.53 -13.79 -17.08
CA ASP A 157 0.49 -14.74 -17.50
C ASP A 157 1.22 -15.32 -16.27
N GLU A 158 1.81 -16.52 -16.42
CA GLU A 158 2.37 -17.31 -15.31
C GLU A 158 3.38 -16.56 -14.41
N LEU A 159 4.04 -15.52 -14.95
CA LEU A 159 5.06 -14.74 -14.26
C LEU A 159 4.58 -13.38 -13.74
N TYR A 160 3.31 -13.04 -13.94
CA TYR A 160 2.74 -11.75 -13.60
C TYR A 160 1.59 -11.86 -12.61
N THR A 161 1.38 -10.79 -11.84
CA THR A 161 0.43 -10.73 -10.75
C THR A 161 -0.03 -9.29 -10.48
N GLY A 162 -0.95 -9.13 -9.53
CA GLY A 162 -1.70 -7.90 -9.32
C GLY A 162 -2.96 -7.86 -10.17
N ASP A 163 -3.88 -6.96 -9.83
CA ASP A 163 -5.21 -6.92 -10.43
C ASP A 163 -5.16 -6.62 -11.93
N GLY A 164 -4.15 -5.86 -12.39
CA GLY A 164 -3.89 -5.56 -13.80
C GLY A 164 -2.62 -6.21 -14.34
N CYS A 165 -2.12 -7.30 -13.73
CA CYS A 165 -0.91 -8.02 -14.15
C CYS A 165 0.37 -7.16 -14.28
N GLN A 166 0.42 -6.06 -13.52
CA GLN A 166 1.48 -5.06 -13.60
C GLN A 166 2.75 -5.45 -12.82
N ARG A 167 2.68 -6.49 -11.98
CA ARG A 167 3.80 -6.92 -11.13
C ARG A 167 4.34 -8.26 -11.59
N GLN A 168 5.67 -8.41 -11.58
CA GLN A 168 6.30 -9.70 -11.78
C GLN A 168 6.33 -10.50 -10.47
N HIS A 169 6.08 -11.80 -10.54
CA HIS A 169 6.23 -12.71 -9.41
C HIS A 169 7.67 -12.79 -8.88
N CYS A 170 8.65 -12.67 -9.79
CA CYS A 170 10.08 -12.72 -9.49
C CYS A 170 10.77 -11.48 -10.08
N PRO A 171 10.73 -10.35 -9.37
CA PRO A 171 11.28 -9.11 -9.88
C PRO A 171 12.79 -9.20 -10.11
N GLU A 172 13.28 -8.59 -11.20
CA GLU A 172 14.71 -8.59 -11.60
C GLU A 172 15.31 -10.00 -11.68
N ASN A 173 14.49 -11.02 -11.94
CA ASN A 173 14.85 -12.43 -11.92
C ASN A 173 15.59 -12.82 -10.61
N CYS A 174 15.17 -12.25 -9.48
CA CYS A 174 15.75 -12.48 -8.15
C CYS A 174 17.26 -12.20 -8.06
N GLY A 175 17.78 -11.31 -8.92
CA GLY A 175 19.21 -11.01 -8.99
C GLY A 175 20.08 -12.21 -9.40
N MET A 176 19.52 -13.18 -10.12
CA MET A 176 20.21 -14.42 -10.54
C MET A 176 21.52 -14.16 -11.27
N ALA A 177 21.59 -13.13 -12.13
CA ALA A 177 22.81 -12.76 -12.86
C ALA A 177 24.01 -12.44 -11.94
N HIS A 178 23.73 -12.02 -10.71
CA HIS A 178 24.73 -11.68 -9.69
C HIS A 178 24.77 -12.73 -8.56
N ASN A 179 24.19 -13.92 -8.77
CA ASN A 179 24.09 -14.98 -7.79
C ASN A 179 23.43 -14.54 -6.46
N ARG A 180 22.44 -13.64 -6.52
CA ARG A 180 21.71 -13.14 -5.33
C ARG A 180 20.52 -14.02 -4.93
N GLY A 181 19.96 -14.75 -5.88
CA GLY A 181 18.79 -15.61 -5.65
C GLY A 181 18.30 -16.27 -6.94
N HIS A 182 17.22 -17.02 -6.82
CA HIS A 182 16.56 -17.68 -7.94
C HIS A 182 15.04 -17.65 -7.78
N CYS A 183 14.33 -17.62 -8.91
CA CYS A 183 12.88 -17.66 -8.93
C CYS A 183 12.40 -19.09 -8.68
N TYR A 184 11.67 -19.31 -7.58
CA TYR A 184 11.11 -20.60 -7.23
C TYR A 184 9.64 -20.68 -7.66
N LYS A 185 9.33 -21.72 -8.44
CA LYS A 185 7.98 -22.06 -8.88
C LYS A 185 7.53 -23.33 -8.16
N PRO A 186 6.65 -23.24 -7.15
CA PRO A 186 6.24 -24.43 -6.43
C PRO A 186 5.33 -25.29 -7.31
N LEU A 187 5.52 -26.61 -7.25
CA LEU A 187 4.70 -27.55 -8.01
C LEU A 187 3.26 -27.56 -7.48
N PRO A 188 2.25 -27.74 -8.35
CA PRO A 188 0.88 -27.96 -7.90
C PRO A 188 0.81 -29.24 -7.09
N THR A 189 0.35 -29.17 -5.85
CA THR A 189 -0.06 -30.36 -5.08
C THR A 189 -1.47 -30.74 -5.52
N LEU A 190 -1.78 -32.03 -5.57
CA LEU A 190 -3.19 -32.48 -5.64
C LEU A 190 -3.92 -31.74 -4.51
N TRP A 191 -5.05 -31.09 -4.80
CA TRP A 191 -5.91 -30.29 -3.91
C TRP A 191 -5.52 -28.84 -3.53
N GLU A 192 -4.41 -28.24 -3.98
CA GLU A 192 -4.14 -26.81 -3.68
C GLU A 192 -4.13 -25.88 -4.90
N ILE A 193 -4.59 -24.64 -4.66
CA ILE A 193 -4.38 -23.47 -5.50
C ILE A 193 -2.89 -23.41 -5.88
N LYS A 194 -2.56 -23.39 -7.19
CA LYS A 194 -1.19 -23.25 -7.68
C LYS A 194 -0.52 -22.08 -6.95
N PRO A 195 0.45 -22.33 -6.05
CA PRO A 195 1.08 -21.27 -5.30
C PRO A 195 1.89 -20.39 -6.25
N ALA A 196 1.71 -19.07 -6.13
CA ALA A 196 2.42 -18.08 -6.91
C ALA A 196 3.96 -18.26 -6.82
N PRO A 197 4.70 -18.13 -7.95
CA PRO A 197 6.15 -18.05 -7.92
C PRO A 197 6.65 -16.91 -7.03
N TYR A 198 7.85 -17.09 -6.47
CA TYR A 198 8.49 -16.08 -5.61
C TYR A 198 10.01 -16.24 -5.60
N CYS A 199 10.73 -15.18 -5.19
CA CYS A 199 12.19 -15.22 -5.08
C CYS A 199 12.68 -15.97 -3.85
N LEU A 200 13.63 -16.88 -4.04
CA LEU A 200 14.44 -17.50 -2.99
C LEU A 200 15.83 -16.86 -3.01
N CYS A 201 16.14 -16.10 -1.97
CA CYS A 201 17.42 -15.39 -1.87
C CYS A 201 18.54 -16.27 -1.30
N ASN A 202 19.73 -16.07 -1.83
CA ASN A 202 20.95 -16.72 -1.37
C ASN A 202 21.40 -16.12 -0.02
N GLU A 203 22.43 -16.70 0.61
CA GLU A 203 22.90 -16.22 1.92
C GLU A 203 23.36 -14.76 1.86
N GLY A 204 22.89 -13.95 2.81
CA GLY A 204 23.19 -12.53 2.88
C GLY A 204 22.42 -11.66 1.88
N TYR A 205 21.38 -12.17 1.22
CA TYR A 205 20.49 -11.37 0.36
C TYR A 205 19.04 -11.45 0.81
N PHE A 206 18.32 -10.33 0.68
CA PHE A 206 16.95 -10.16 1.17
C PHE A 206 16.11 -9.29 0.24
N GLY A 207 14.81 -9.20 0.54
CA GLY A 207 13.85 -8.41 -0.24
C GLY A 207 13.10 -9.24 -1.28
N ASP A 208 12.11 -8.63 -1.93
CA ASP A 208 11.24 -9.34 -2.87
C ASP A 208 11.95 -9.76 -4.17
N GLY A 209 12.99 -9.03 -4.56
CA GLY A 209 13.88 -9.33 -5.68
C GLY A 209 15.30 -9.73 -5.28
N CYS A 210 15.56 -10.05 -4.00
CA CYS A 210 16.91 -10.35 -3.48
C CYS A 210 17.94 -9.23 -3.73
N SER A 211 17.50 -7.97 -3.69
CA SER A 211 18.34 -6.82 -4.02
C SER A 211 19.06 -6.23 -2.81
N LEU A 212 18.57 -6.46 -1.58
CA LEU A 212 19.19 -6.00 -0.34
C LEU A 212 20.29 -6.98 0.07
N SER A 213 21.48 -6.48 0.46
CA SER A 213 22.59 -7.31 0.93
C SER A 213 22.92 -7.07 2.41
N ALA A 214 23.19 -8.14 3.15
CA ALA A 214 23.72 -8.10 4.51
C ALA A 214 25.14 -7.50 4.58
N TYR A 215 25.85 -7.50 3.45
CA TYR A 215 27.23 -7.02 3.33
C TYR A 215 27.31 -5.62 2.73
N ASP A 216 26.16 -4.97 2.52
CA ASP A 216 26.16 -3.61 2.03
C ASP A 216 26.78 -2.68 3.08
N SER A 217 27.93 -2.12 2.74
CA SER A 217 28.69 -1.22 3.62
C SER A 217 28.44 0.25 3.28
N GLU A 218 27.80 0.51 2.14
CA GLU A 218 27.40 1.84 1.70
C GLU A 218 25.89 2.00 1.95
N GLY A 219 25.54 2.47 3.14
CA GLY A 219 24.15 2.86 3.42
C GLY A 219 23.69 4.04 2.54
N GLY A 220 22.38 4.25 2.47
CA GLY A 220 21.77 5.38 1.74
C GLY A 220 21.08 4.99 0.43
N THR A 221 21.09 3.71 0.07
CA THR A 221 20.32 3.13 -1.03
C THR A 221 18.96 2.62 -0.54
N TRP A 222 17.95 2.77 -1.38
CA TRP A 222 16.62 2.21 -1.12
C TRP A 222 16.49 0.85 -1.78
N HIS A 223 15.99 -0.13 -1.01
CA HIS A 223 15.75 -1.49 -1.49
C HIS A 223 14.29 -1.88 -1.29
N TRP A 224 13.73 -2.58 -2.27
CA TRP A 224 12.37 -3.10 -2.17
C TRP A 224 12.33 -4.33 -1.27
N LEU A 225 11.61 -4.21 -0.15
CA LEU A 225 11.20 -5.36 0.66
C LEU A 225 9.89 -5.98 0.15
N TRP A 226 9.10 -5.21 -0.59
CA TRP A 226 7.79 -5.58 -1.15
C TRP A 226 7.31 -4.54 -2.17
N ARG A 227 6.82 -5.00 -3.32
CA ARG A 227 6.21 -4.15 -4.38
C ARG A 227 4.67 -4.05 -4.31
N GLY A 228 4.06 -4.39 -3.18
CA GLY A 228 2.66 -4.10 -2.87
C GLY A 228 1.69 -5.28 -2.97
N GLY A 229 0.51 -5.10 -2.36
CA GLY A 229 -0.54 -6.11 -2.24
C GLY A 229 -0.49 -6.92 -0.94
N PRO A 230 -1.44 -7.83 -0.71
CA PRO A 230 -1.50 -8.61 0.53
C PRO A 230 -0.21 -9.42 0.78
N PRO A 231 0.27 -9.47 2.03
CA PRO A 231 -0.38 -8.97 3.24
C PRO A 231 -0.11 -7.49 3.55
N LEU A 232 0.82 -6.81 2.88
CA LEU A 232 1.15 -5.40 3.11
C LEU A 232 0.47 -4.50 2.07
N ASN A 233 -0.71 -3.99 2.45
CA ASN A 233 -1.45 -3.00 1.65
C ASN A 233 -0.97 -1.57 1.94
N ASP A 234 -1.20 -0.69 0.97
CA ASP A 234 -0.86 0.73 1.01
C ASP A 234 -1.41 1.40 2.26
N ARG A 235 -0.55 2.17 2.95
CA ARG A 235 -0.87 2.80 4.23
C ARG A 235 0.08 3.96 4.52
N THR A 236 -0.43 4.95 5.24
CA THR A 236 0.37 6.03 5.84
C THR A 236 0.20 6.05 7.35
N SER A 237 1.05 6.81 8.05
CA SER A 237 0.97 7.03 9.50
C SER A 237 0.92 5.73 10.33
N HIS A 238 1.54 4.67 9.82
CA HIS A 238 1.81 3.44 10.56
C HIS A 238 3.09 3.62 11.37
N ALA A 239 3.28 2.77 12.38
CA ALA A 239 4.57 2.67 13.04
C ALA A 239 5.21 1.31 12.75
N SER A 240 6.53 1.29 12.84
CA SER A 240 7.29 0.07 12.67
C SER A 240 8.43 0.00 13.67
N VAL A 241 8.86 -1.22 14.00
CA VAL A 241 9.99 -1.46 14.89
C VAL A 241 10.74 -2.70 14.42
N TYR A 242 12.06 -2.57 14.32
CA TYR A 242 12.94 -3.70 14.02
C TYR A 242 13.45 -4.33 15.32
N LEU A 243 13.35 -5.65 15.44
CA LEU A 243 13.86 -6.42 16.57
C LEU A 243 15.08 -7.25 16.14
N PRO A 244 16.32 -6.83 16.47
CA PRO A 244 17.55 -7.47 15.96
C PRO A 244 17.70 -8.94 16.35
N HIS A 245 17.28 -9.31 17.56
CA HIS A 245 17.40 -10.68 18.07
C HIS A 245 16.48 -11.69 17.36
N LEU A 246 15.48 -11.21 16.62
CA LEU A 246 14.57 -12.03 15.81
C LEU A 246 14.78 -11.81 14.31
N ASP A 247 15.59 -10.82 13.92
CA ASP A 247 15.76 -10.34 12.55
C ASP A 247 14.43 -10.10 11.83
N ARG A 248 13.55 -9.33 12.50
CA ARG A 248 12.17 -9.07 12.05
C ARG A 248 11.78 -7.61 12.18
N LEU A 249 11.08 -7.11 11.17
CA LEU A 249 10.41 -5.81 11.18
C LEU A 249 8.93 -6.01 11.45
N TYR A 250 8.43 -5.36 12.50
CA TYR A 250 7.02 -5.33 12.86
C TYR A 250 6.43 -4.02 12.37
N VAL A 251 5.25 -4.07 11.75
CA VAL A 251 4.50 -2.90 11.28
C VAL A 251 3.10 -3.00 11.84
N TYR A 252 2.59 -1.93 12.43
CA TYR A 252 1.26 -1.92 13.01
C TYR A 252 0.43 -0.72 12.55
N GLY A 253 -0.85 -0.98 12.31
CA GLY A 253 -1.86 0.02 12.04
C GLY A 253 -1.55 0.91 10.83
N GLY A 254 -1.96 2.18 10.92
CA GLY A 254 -1.91 3.15 9.84
C GLY A 254 -3.28 3.48 9.28
N TYR A 255 -3.29 4.22 8.16
CA TYR A 255 -4.49 4.67 7.48
C TYR A 255 -4.33 4.51 5.97
N ASN A 256 -5.33 3.92 5.30
CA ASN A 256 -5.31 3.67 3.85
C ASN A 256 -6.27 4.60 3.07
N LEU A 257 -6.42 5.85 3.53
CA LEU A 257 -7.38 6.86 3.02
C LEU A 257 -8.86 6.56 3.27
N ASN A 258 -9.22 5.30 3.53
CA ASN A 258 -10.61 4.91 3.72
C ASN A 258 -10.88 4.36 5.12
N ASN A 259 -9.90 3.65 5.68
CA ASN A 259 -10.04 2.93 6.94
C ASN A 259 -8.78 3.07 7.78
N ILE A 260 -8.99 3.15 9.10
CA ILE A 260 -7.92 3.00 10.08
C ILE A 260 -7.61 1.51 10.21
N LEU A 261 -6.34 1.16 10.08
CA LEU A 261 -5.86 -0.21 10.10
C LEU A 261 -5.45 -0.62 11.53
N GLY A 262 -5.60 -1.91 11.84
CA GLY A 262 -5.23 -2.51 13.12
C GLY A 262 -4.59 -3.89 12.97
N ASP A 263 -4.11 -4.20 11.77
CA ASP A 263 -3.33 -5.39 11.48
C ASP A 263 -1.90 -5.25 12.02
N LEU A 264 -1.34 -6.36 12.50
CA LEU A 264 0.07 -6.50 12.84
C LEU A 264 0.75 -7.31 11.76
N LEU A 265 1.60 -6.63 10.99
CA LEU A 265 2.38 -7.22 9.92
C LEU A 265 3.80 -7.50 10.41
N ILE A 266 4.36 -8.62 9.97
CA ILE A 266 5.75 -8.99 10.25
C ILE A 266 6.45 -9.24 8.93
N TYR A 267 7.60 -8.62 8.74
CA TYR A 267 8.57 -9.02 7.75
C TYR A 267 9.72 -9.78 8.42
N ASP A 268 9.97 -10.99 7.94
CA ASP A 268 11.08 -11.83 8.38
C ASP A 268 12.20 -11.73 7.34
N PHE A 269 13.32 -11.11 7.71
CA PHE A 269 14.43 -10.88 6.78
C PHE A 269 15.05 -12.21 6.34
N GLY A 270 15.22 -13.17 7.26
CA GLY A 270 15.76 -14.49 6.97
C GLY A 270 15.03 -15.26 5.87
N THR A 271 13.70 -15.10 5.78
CA THR A 271 12.86 -15.73 4.74
C THR A 271 12.44 -14.78 3.63
N SER A 272 12.61 -13.47 3.82
CA SER A 272 12.11 -12.39 2.95
C SER A 272 10.60 -12.44 2.70
N VAL A 273 9.83 -12.80 3.73
CA VAL A 273 8.36 -12.97 3.64
C VAL A 273 7.64 -12.00 4.57
N TRP A 274 6.58 -11.39 4.04
CA TRP A 274 5.59 -10.64 4.84
C TRP A 274 4.46 -11.54 5.33
N VAL A 275 3.95 -11.22 6.52
CA VAL A 275 2.94 -12.00 7.24
C VAL A 275 1.95 -11.08 7.89
N ASN A 276 0.65 -11.38 7.79
CA ASN A 276 -0.37 -10.71 8.60
C ASN A 276 -0.78 -11.56 9.80
N VAL A 277 -0.22 -11.26 10.97
CA VAL A 277 -0.50 -12.04 12.17
C VAL A 277 -1.94 -11.87 12.65
N SER A 278 -2.63 -10.80 12.25
CA SER A 278 -4.05 -10.61 12.55
C SER A 278 -4.97 -11.50 11.70
N ASP A 279 -4.47 -12.12 10.62
CA ASP A 279 -5.23 -13.02 9.75
C ASP A 279 -4.81 -14.49 9.96
N PRO A 280 -5.71 -15.35 10.50
CA PRO A 280 -5.45 -16.78 10.71
C PRO A 280 -5.09 -17.55 9.44
N ALA A 281 -5.59 -17.13 8.26
CA ALA A 281 -5.30 -17.80 6.99
C ALA A 281 -3.86 -17.54 6.52
N SER A 282 -3.31 -16.36 6.81
CA SER A 282 -1.91 -16.05 6.46
C SER A 282 -0.89 -16.82 7.32
N GLN A 283 -1.29 -17.20 8.55
CA GLN A 283 -0.45 -17.97 9.47
C GLN A 283 -0.21 -19.42 9.03
N SER A 284 -1.14 -20.03 8.26
CA SER A 284 -1.00 -21.41 7.75
C SER A 284 -0.09 -21.50 6.52
N HIS A 285 0.00 -20.44 5.71
CA HIS A 285 0.91 -20.38 4.56
C HIS A 285 2.39 -20.30 4.98
N LEU A 286 2.67 -19.65 6.10
CA LEU A 286 4.00 -19.57 6.72
C LEU A 286 4.55 -20.91 7.16
N SER A 287 3.74 -21.71 7.85
CA SER A 287 4.18 -23.02 8.34
C SER A 287 4.55 -23.94 7.17
N ARG A 288 3.90 -23.81 6.02
CA ARG A 288 4.23 -24.54 4.79
C ARG A 288 5.51 -24.03 4.11
N ARG A 289 5.72 -22.70 4.00
CA ARG A 289 6.97 -22.11 3.44
C ARG A 289 8.19 -22.35 4.31
N LEU A 290 8.04 -22.24 5.64
CA LEU A 290 9.10 -22.57 6.61
C LEU A 290 9.49 -24.06 6.52
N ASN A 291 8.52 -24.95 6.25
CA ASN A 291 8.80 -26.37 6.06
C ASN A 291 9.52 -26.69 4.73
N SER A 292 9.31 -25.92 3.65
CA SER A 292 10.04 -26.14 2.38
C SER A 292 11.46 -25.57 2.39
N GLN A 293 11.74 -24.53 3.17
CA GLN A 293 13.10 -23.96 3.33
C GLN A 293 13.94 -24.68 4.42
N ARG A 294 13.35 -25.63 5.17
CA ARG A 294 14.04 -26.42 6.21
C ARG A 294 15.16 -27.32 5.68
N THR A 295 15.24 -27.60 4.38
CA THR A 295 16.27 -28.48 3.79
C THR A 295 17.58 -27.77 3.41
N ALA A 296 17.67 -26.44 3.49
CA ALA A 296 18.86 -25.72 2.99
C ALA A 296 19.73 -25.01 4.04
N ARG A 297 19.29 -24.82 5.30
CA ARG A 297 20.08 -24.04 6.30
C ARG A 297 20.09 -24.52 7.74
N LEU A 298 19.65 -25.75 8.03
CA LEU A 298 19.64 -26.26 9.40
C LEU A 298 20.80 -27.24 9.66
N LYS A 299 22.02 -26.71 9.66
CA LYS A 299 23.09 -27.20 10.54
C LYS A 299 23.41 -26.09 11.53
N GLY A 300 22.71 -26.06 12.66
CA GLY A 300 23.20 -25.28 13.82
C GLY A 300 22.18 -24.71 14.80
N ILE A 301 20.87 -24.68 14.49
CA ILE A 301 19.90 -24.05 15.40
C ILE A 301 18.79 -25.03 15.74
N THR A 302 18.81 -25.46 17.01
CA THR A 302 17.80 -26.32 17.64
C THR A 302 16.40 -25.71 17.51
N GLU A 303 15.47 -26.52 17.01
CA GLU A 303 14.00 -26.41 17.07
C GLU A 303 13.41 -25.08 17.58
N TYR A 304 13.05 -24.18 16.66
CA TYR A 304 11.85 -23.38 16.88
C TYR A 304 10.64 -24.19 16.36
N GLN A 305 9.98 -24.87 17.29
CA GLN A 305 8.58 -25.24 17.13
C GLN A 305 7.82 -23.95 16.81
N VAL A 306 6.94 -24.00 15.80
CA VAL A 306 5.89 -23.01 15.62
C VAL A 306 5.04 -23.08 16.89
N MET A 307 5.39 -22.25 17.88
CA MET A 307 4.83 -22.31 19.21
C MET A 307 3.37 -21.87 19.15
N ASN A 308 2.52 -22.85 19.42
CA ASN A 308 1.08 -22.81 19.39
C ASN A 308 0.53 -21.61 20.20
N SER A 309 -0.19 -20.71 19.52
CA SER A 309 -1.27 -19.79 19.96
C SER A 309 -1.19 -18.98 21.26
N SER A 310 -0.10 -19.05 22.05
CA SER A 310 -0.08 -18.58 23.44
C SER A 310 0.94 -17.48 23.76
N LEU A 311 1.86 -17.15 22.86
CA LEU A 311 2.89 -16.12 23.08
C LEU A 311 2.60 -14.76 22.41
N LEU A 312 1.83 -14.73 21.32
CA LEU A 312 1.48 -13.49 20.61
C LEU A 312 0.64 -12.52 21.46
N ARG A 313 -0.05 -13.02 22.51
CA ARG A 313 -0.86 -12.19 23.42
C ARG A 313 -0.05 -11.24 24.32
N ASN A 314 1.27 -11.44 24.44
CA ASN A 314 2.12 -10.66 25.36
C ASN A 314 3.20 -9.83 24.65
N LEU A 315 3.23 -9.78 23.31
CA LEU A 315 4.26 -9.05 22.56
C LEU A 315 4.01 -7.54 22.51
N THR A 316 2.80 -7.10 22.80
CA THR A 316 2.40 -5.70 22.75
C THR A 316 2.15 -5.18 24.16
N PHE A 317 2.97 -4.24 24.62
CA PHE A 317 2.64 -3.42 25.78
C PHE A 317 1.87 -2.19 25.28
N SER A 318 0.55 -2.21 25.46
CA SER A 318 -0.32 -1.06 25.15
C SER A 318 -0.41 -0.17 26.38
N VAL A 319 -0.15 1.13 26.20
CA VAL A 319 -0.56 2.15 27.17
C VAL A 319 -2.08 2.31 27.03
N ASN A 320 -2.83 1.93 28.07
CA ASN A 320 -4.27 2.23 28.11
C ASN A 320 -4.47 3.76 28.17
N SER A 321 -5.65 4.23 27.79
CA SER A 321 -6.10 5.64 27.71
C SER A 321 -5.98 6.47 29.01
N ASN A 322 -5.27 5.97 30.03
CA ASN A 322 -4.95 6.63 31.29
C ASN A 322 -3.43 6.70 31.56
N ASN A 323 -2.56 6.72 30.54
CA ASN A 323 -1.10 6.85 30.70
C ASN A 323 -0.40 5.76 31.56
N THR A 324 -1.05 4.63 31.83
CA THR A 324 -0.47 3.55 32.65
C THR A 324 0.02 2.38 31.80
N VAL A 325 1.31 2.11 31.87
CA VAL A 325 1.95 0.88 31.36
C VAL A 325 1.58 -0.28 32.30
N SER A 326 0.84 -1.27 31.81
CA SER A 326 0.55 -2.49 32.58
C SER A 326 1.63 -3.55 32.35
N VAL A 327 2.63 -3.58 33.23
CA VAL A 327 3.66 -4.64 33.26
C VAL A 327 3.19 -5.76 34.18
N LYS A 328 2.96 -6.97 33.65
CA LYS A 328 2.79 -8.17 34.50
C LYS A 328 4.17 -8.75 34.81
N ARG A 329 4.83 -8.26 35.86
CA ARG A 329 6.11 -8.82 36.33
C ARG A 329 5.83 -10.09 37.14
N LYS A 330 6.38 -11.24 36.75
CA LYS A 330 6.60 -12.33 37.72
C LYS A 330 7.72 -11.87 38.64
N SER A 331 7.39 -11.55 39.89
CA SER A 331 8.35 -11.18 40.92
C SER A 331 9.26 -12.37 41.24
N LEU A 332 10.53 -12.29 40.84
CA LEU A 332 11.60 -12.99 41.54
C LEU A 332 11.97 -12.13 42.75
N ALA A 333 11.87 -12.73 43.93
CA ALA A 333 12.07 -12.06 45.20
C ALA A 333 13.53 -11.65 45.41
N GLY A 334 13.72 -10.43 45.90
CA GLY A 334 14.92 -10.01 46.64
C GLY A 334 15.95 -9.20 45.84
N GLU A 335 15.84 -7.87 45.90
CA GLU A 335 16.93 -6.94 46.27
C GLU A 335 16.48 -5.46 46.14
N ALA A 336 16.91 -4.63 47.09
CA ALA A 336 16.48 -3.24 47.29
C ALA A 336 17.13 -2.23 46.31
N PRO A 337 16.54 -1.03 46.07
CA PRO A 337 16.87 -0.20 44.92
C PRO A 337 17.96 0.86 45.19
N ARG A 338 18.89 1.01 44.23
CA ARG A 338 19.69 2.24 44.06
C ARG A 338 18.97 3.19 43.09
N THR A 339 18.90 4.45 43.51
CA THR A 339 18.17 5.57 42.89
C THR A 339 18.70 5.95 41.49
N ARG A 340 17.93 5.63 40.45
CA ARG A 340 17.77 6.48 39.25
C ARG A 340 16.33 6.95 39.24
N ARG A 341 16.09 8.25 39.00
CA ARG A 341 14.76 8.86 38.83
C ARG A 341 14.09 8.24 37.59
N MET A 342 13.48 7.07 37.76
CA MET A 342 12.50 6.50 36.84
C MET A 342 11.14 7.09 37.19
N ILE A 343 10.33 7.38 36.17
CA ILE A 343 8.93 7.77 36.30
C ILE A 343 8.25 6.69 37.15
N ARG A 344 7.86 7.04 38.39
CA ARG A 344 7.19 6.11 39.31
C ARG A 344 5.73 5.96 38.89
N PRO A 345 5.20 4.72 38.81
CA PRO A 345 3.77 4.49 38.74
C PRO A 345 3.07 5.09 39.97
N SER A 346 1.88 5.66 39.79
CA SER A 346 1.03 6.12 40.90
C SER A 346 0.71 4.95 41.83
N GLU A 347 1.28 4.96 43.04
CA GLU A 347 0.89 4.11 44.16
C GLU A 347 -0.46 4.56 44.71
N GLU A 348 -1.55 4.29 43.99
CA GLU A 348 -2.90 4.45 44.56
C GLU A 348 -3.97 3.68 43.78
N ILE A 349 -3.79 2.36 43.65
CA ILE A 349 -4.93 1.42 43.50
C ILE A 349 -4.61 0.15 44.30
N SER A 350 -4.60 0.28 45.62
CA SER A 350 -4.89 -0.87 46.48
C SER A 350 -6.36 -1.25 46.29
N SER A 351 -6.62 -2.54 46.09
CA SER A 351 -7.93 -3.20 45.88
C SER A 351 -8.55 -3.10 44.47
N ILE A 352 -8.05 -3.92 43.55
CA ILE A 352 -8.92 -4.56 42.54
C ILE A 352 -9.12 -6.01 43.00
N PRO A 353 -10.35 -6.46 43.31
CA PRO A 353 -10.61 -7.84 43.67
C PRO A 353 -10.22 -8.78 42.52
N ALA A 354 -9.65 -9.94 42.87
CA ALA A 354 -9.17 -10.96 41.94
C ALA A 354 -10.31 -11.70 41.19
N ASN A 355 -11.25 -10.98 40.58
CA ASN A 355 -12.36 -11.57 39.85
C ASN A 355 -12.71 -10.91 38.51
N HIS A 356 -11.79 -10.15 37.90
CA HIS A 356 -11.91 -9.79 36.49
C HIS A 356 -10.87 -10.51 35.65
N ASN A 357 -11.37 -11.41 34.79
CA ASN A 357 -10.73 -11.90 33.57
C ASN A 357 -10.35 -10.70 32.67
N THR A 358 -9.32 -9.95 33.02
CA THR A 358 -8.71 -8.95 32.14
C THR A 358 -7.85 -9.71 31.14
N ARG A 359 -8.50 -10.28 30.11
CA ARG A 359 -7.79 -10.66 28.89
C ARG A 359 -7.02 -9.44 28.43
N ALA A 360 -5.70 -9.59 28.20
CA ALA A 360 -4.95 -8.62 27.42
C ALA A 360 -5.72 -8.41 26.09
N VAL A 361 -6.28 -7.22 25.93
CA VAL A 361 -7.01 -6.83 24.71
C VAL A 361 -5.96 -6.28 23.78
N ASN A 362 -5.83 -6.87 22.59
CA ASN A 362 -4.94 -6.33 21.56
C ASN A 362 -5.29 -4.86 21.30
N PRO A 363 -4.31 -4.00 20.99
CA PRO A 363 -4.59 -2.62 20.64
C PRO A 363 -5.59 -2.56 19.47
N GLY A 364 -6.54 -1.63 19.56
CA GLY A 364 -7.49 -1.37 18.48
C GLY A 364 -6.85 -0.59 17.32
N PRO A 365 -7.48 -0.59 16.13
CA PRO A 365 -7.01 0.12 14.93
C PRO A 365 -6.66 1.59 15.21
N ARG A 366 -5.48 2.03 14.75
CA ARG A 366 -4.97 3.39 14.97
C ARG A 366 -3.94 3.82 13.93
N TYR A 367 -3.74 5.14 13.82
CA TYR A 367 -2.71 5.77 12.99
C TYR A 367 -2.07 6.96 13.72
N GLY A 368 -0.91 7.41 13.26
CA GLY A 368 -0.16 8.52 13.87
C GLY A 368 0.40 8.17 15.25
N HIS A 369 0.71 6.89 15.47
CA HIS A 369 1.29 6.38 16.71
C HIS A 369 2.80 6.16 16.56
N VAL A 370 3.46 5.83 17.66
CA VAL A 370 4.88 5.48 17.70
C VAL A 370 5.05 4.07 18.24
N MET A 371 6.00 3.34 17.66
CA MET A 371 6.49 2.06 18.18
C MET A 371 7.97 2.20 18.50
N GLU A 372 8.38 1.70 19.65
CA GLU A 372 9.78 1.75 20.09
C GLU A 372 10.19 0.41 20.69
N LYS A 373 11.43 -0.02 20.41
CA LYS A 373 11.98 -1.24 20.99
C LYS A 373 12.17 -1.04 22.49
N TYR A 374 11.74 -2.02 23.29
CA TYR A 374 11.98 -2.06 24.73
C TYR A 374 12.43 -3.46 25.13
N ASP A 375 13.72 -3.58 25.48
CA ASP A 375 14.36 -4.87 25.78
C ASP A 375 14.22 -5.88 24.60
N GLN A 376 13.64 -7.06 24.84
CA GLN A 376 13.34 -8.08 23.82
C GLN A 376 11.94 -7.89 23.18
N HIS A 377 11.26 -6.77 23.47
CA HIS A 377 9.91 -6.49 23.04
C HIS A 377 9.82 -5.10 22.40
N PHE A 378 8.59 -4.63 22.15
CA PHE A 378 8.33 -3.26 21.75
C PHE A 378 7.13 -2.68 22.51
N VAL A 379 7.10 -1.36 22.60
CA VAL A 379 6.00 -0.59 23.17
C VAL A 379 5.32 0.19 22.05
N LEU A 380 4.01 0.28 22.12
CA LEU A 380 3.17 1.08 21.22
C LEU A 380 2.56 2.23 22.02
N PHE A 381 2.69 3.46 21.54
CA PHE A 381 2.20 4.65 22.21
C PHE A 381 1.43 5.60 21.29
N GLY A 382 0.35 6.17 21.82
CA GLY A 382 -0.43 7.22 21.17
C GLY A 382 -1.22 6.77 19.94
N GLY A 383 -1.43 7.75 19.05
CA GLY A 383 -2.22 7.60 17.83
C GLY A 383 -3.72 7.70 18.03
N ARG A 384 -4.41 7.98 16.93
CA ARG A 384 -5.85 8.25 16.90
C ARG A 384 -6.64 6.99 16.59
N LEU A 385 -7.72 6.76 17.34
CA LEU A 385 -8.66 5.67 17.17
C LEU A 385 -9.82 6.07 16.23
N ILE A 386 -10.56 5.05 15.74
CA ILE A 386 -11.80 5.24 14.96
C ILE A 386 -12.83 6.10 15.69
N SER A 387 -12.93 5.99 17.02
CA SER A 387 -13.86 6.77 17.84
C SER A 387 -13.48 8.24 17.99
N GLY A 388 -12.37 8.70 17.40
CA GLY A 388 -11.95 10.10 17.41
C GLY A 388 -11.47 10.62 18.76
N ASN A 389 -11.53 9.82 19.83
CA ASN A 389 -11.05 10.22 21.15
C ASN A 389 -9.53 10.04 21.24
N ASP A 390 -8.82 11.15 21.18
CA ASP A 390 -7.49 11.29 21.74
C ASP A 390 -7.59 11.16 23.27
N LYS A 391 -6.90 10.17 23.82
CA LYS A 391 -6.53 10.14 25.25
C LYS A 391 -5.16 9.52 25.41
#